data_AF-A0A2V8U7T2-F1
#
_entry.id   AF-A0A2V8U7T2-F1
#
_cell.length_a   1.000
_cell.length_b   1.000
_cell.length_c   1.000
_cell.angle_alpha   90.00
_cell.angle_beta   90.00
_cell.angle_gamma   90.00
#
_symmetry.space_group_name_H-M   'P 1'
#
loop_
_entity.id
_entity.type
_entity.pdbx_description
1 polymer ?
#
loop_
_entity_poly.entity_id
_entity_poly.type
_entity_poly.pdbx_seq_one_letter_code
_entity_poly.pdbx_strand_id
1 'polypeptide(L)'
;SPQYIAGFGSIGGEEFFSYLNISDSLHRAGGPEWETWNGEMKMKLIRLQNDDGTWAGQHCITGRVAVTSAAILLLQADRDATLIPASAKKN
;
A
#
# COMPACT_ATOMS: atom_id res chain seq x y z
N SER A 1 -0.49 34.53 4.03
CA SER A 1 -1.29 33.30 3.91
C SER A 1 -0.48 32.13 4.43
N PRO A 2 -0.93 31.43 5.50
CA PRO A 2 -0.14 30.37 6.12
C PRO A 2 -0.30 29.06 5.33
N GLN A 3 0.35 28.95 4.17
CA GLN A 3 0.34 27.75 3.32
C GLN A 3 1.68 26.99 3.34
N TYR A 4 2.60 27.34 4.24
CA TYR A 4 3.97 26.85 4.23
C TYR A 4 4.31 25.78 5.28
N ILE A 5 3.36 25.32 6.10
CA ILE A 5 3.60 24.32 7.18
C ILE A 5 2.92 22.98 6.90
N ALA A 6 2.80 22.60 5.64
CA ALA A 6 2.53 21.20 5.25
C ALA A 6 3.78 20.69 4.53
N GLY A 7 4.89 20.56 5.25
CA GLY A 7 6.09 19.93 4.71
C GLY A 7 5.71 18.58 4.12
N PHE A 8 5.94 18.38 2.81
CA PHE A 8 5.62 17.12 2.13
C PHE A 8 4.17 16.61 2.37
N GLY A 9 3.20 17.50 2.58
CA GLY A 9 1.81 17.15 2.95
C GLY A 9 0.96 16.52 1.84
N SER A 10 1.58 16.05 0.76
CA SER A 10 0.90 15.41 -0.36
C SER A 10 1.58 14.07 -0.65
N ILE A 11 0.80 13.00 -0.70
CA ILE A 11 1.29 11.65 -1.02
C ILE A 11 1.61 11.62 -2.51
N GLY A 12 2.86 11.33 -2.86
CA GLY A 12 3.25 11.08 -4.24
C GLY A 12 2.75 9.73 -4.75
N GLY A 13 2.96 9.45 -6.03
CA GLY A 13 2.64 8.13 -6.57
C GLY A 13 3.61 7.05 -6.10
N GLU A 14 4.87 7.42 -5.85
CA GLU A 14 5.95 6.55 -5.37
C GLU A 14 5.67 5.91 -4.00
N GLU A 15 4.90 6.56 -3.13
CA GLU A 15 4.49 6.01 -1.85
C GLU A 15 3.56 4.80 -2.02
N PHE A 16 2.70 4.78 -3.04
CA PHE A 16 1.84 3.61 -3.31
C PHE A 16 2.67 2.39 -3.66
N PHE A 17 3.73 2.57 -4.46
CA PHE A 17 4.68 1.49 -4.78
C PHE A 17 5.49 1.08 -3.55
N SER A 18 5.88 2.04 -2.71
CA SER A 18 6.58 1.75 -1.46
C SER A 18 5.71 0.90 -0.52
N TYR A 19 4.42 1.23 -0.36
CA TYR A 19 3.48 0.44 0.42
C TYR A 19 3.28 -0.96 -0.17
N LEU A 20 3.18 -1.08 -1.49
CA LEU A 20 3.08 -2.37 -2.16
C LEU A 20 4.30 -3.26 -1.87
N ASN A 21 5.52 -2.71 -2.02
CA ASN A 21 6.75 -3.46 -1.78
C ASN A 21 6.94 -3.88 -0.31
N ILE A 22 6.59 -3.00 0.63
CA ILE A 22 6.60 -3.32 2.07
C ILE A 22 5.58 -4.41 2.36
N SER A 23 4.40 -4.35 1.74
CA SER A 23 3.35 -5.36 1.94
C SER A 23 3.75 -6.73 1.42
N ASP A 24 4.39 -6.83 0.24
CA ASP A 24 4.94 -8.09 -0.26
C ASP A 24 5.98 -8.67 0.71
N SER A 25 6.85 -7.81 1.26
CA SER A 25 7.88 -8.23 2.23
C SER A 25 7.28 -8.73 3.54
N LEU A 26 6.33 -7.98 4.12
CA LEU A 26 5.66 -8.35 5.36
C LEU A 26 4.74 -9.56 5.19
N HIS A 27 4.03 -9.67 4.07
CA HIS A 27 3.16 -10.82 3.80
C HIS A 27 3.95 -12.14 3.74
N ARG A 28 5.15 -12.11 3.15
CA ARG A 28 6.06 -13.27 3.13
C ARG A 28 6.58 -13.64 4.52
N ALA A 29 6.84 -12.65 5.37
CA ALA A 29 7.24 -12.88 6.76
C ALA A 29 6.07 -13.38 7.62
N GLY A 30 4.86 -12.90 7.34
CA GLY A 30 3.65 -13.18 8.08
C GLY A 30 3.66 -12.61 9.51
N GLY A 31 2.79 -13.13 10.37
CA GLY A 31 2.74 -12.80 11.79
C GLY A 31 2.02 -11.48 12.12
N PRO A 32 2.07 -11.03 13.39
CA PRO A 32 1.27 -9.91 13.88
C PRO A 32 1.58 -8.57 13.21
N GLU A 33 2.84 -8.35 12.81
CA GLU A 33 3.26 -7.14 12.10
C GLU A 33 2.57 -7.03 10.74
N TRP A 34 2.48 -8.15 10.01
CA TRP A 34 1.74 -8.21 8.75
C TRP A 34 0.25 -7.90 8.94
N GLU A 35 -0.41 -8.55 9.91
CA GLU A 35 -1.84 -8.34 10.15
C GLU A 35 -2.16 -6.87 10.48
N THR A 36 -1.31 -6.25 11.32
CA THR A 36 -1.43 -4.83 11.68
C THR A 36 -1.23 -3.95 10.46
N TRP A 37 -0.13 -4.15 9.72
CA TRP A 37 0.19 -3.36 8.55
C TRP A 37 -0.88 -3.46 7.45
N ASN A 38 -1.33 -4.68 7.12
CA ASN A 38 -2.32 -4.91 6.08
C ASN A 38 -3.65 -4.25 6.43
N GLY A 39 -4.10 -4.36 7.69
CA GLY A 39 -5.29 -3.67 8.19
C GLY A 39 -5.19 -2.15 8.05
N GLU A 40 -4.07 -1.57 8.49
CA GLU A 40 -3.82 -0.13 8.39
C GLU A 40 -3.76 0.36 6.94
N MET A 41 -3.08 -0.37 6.04
CA MET A 41 -2.98 -0.01 4.63
C MET A 41 -4.32 -0.10 3.91
N LYS A 42 -5.13 -1.12 4.18
CA LYS A 42 -6.50 -1.20 3.62
C LYS A 42 -7.34 0.01 4.03
N MET A 43 -7.34 0.36 5.32
CA MET A 43 -8.04 1.55 5.79
C MET A 43 -7.51 2.84 5.15
N LYS A 44 -6.19 2.96 5.02
CA LYS A 44 -5.54 4.11 4.39
C LYS A 44 -5.95 4.26 2.93
N LEU A 45 -5.91 3.18 2.16
CA LEU A 45 -6.26 3.21 0.74
C LEU A 45 -7.73 3.55 0.52
N ILE A 46 -8.64 2.99 1.31
CA ILE A 46 -10.08 3.33 1.23
C ILE A 46 -10.29 4.84 1.46
N ARG A 47 -9.58 5.44 2.42
CA ARG A 47 -9.68 6.89 2.69
C ARG A 47 -9.09 7.77 1.59
N LEU A 48 -8.13 7.25 0.82
CA LEU A 48 -7.45 7.97 -0.27
C LEU A 48 -8.12 7.75 -1.63
N GLN A 49 -9.13 6.89 -1.72
CA GLN A 49 -9.80 6.58 -2.97
C GLN A 49 -10.57 7.82 -3.45
N ASN A 50 -10.41 8.16 -4.73
CA ASN A 50 -11.22 9.20 -5.37
C ASN A 50 -12.66 8.69 -5.59
N ASP A 51 -13.61 9.59 -5.80
CA ASP A 51 -15.03 9.25 -6.03
C ASP A 51 -15.26 8.33 -7.24
N ASP A 52 -14.36 8.36 -8.23
CA ASP A 52 -14.39 7.49 -9.41
C ASP A 52 -13.77 6.10 -9.18
N GLY A 53 -13.37 5.80 -7.95
CA GLY A 53 -12.75 4.54 -7.55
C GLY A 53 -11.25 4.45 -7.82
N THR A 54 -10.62 5.49 -8.38
CA THR A 54 -9.19 5.50 -8.70
C THR A 54 -8.33 6.08 -7.57
N TRP A 55 -7.00 5.98 -7.72
CA TRP A 55 -6.03 6.69 -6.90
C TRP A 55 -5.08 7.50 -7.78
N ALA A 56 -4.57 8.60 -7.24
CA ALA A 56 -3.60 9.46 -7.91
C ALA A 56 -2.58 10.02 -6.91
N GLY A 57 -1.31 9.98 -7.30
CA GLY A 57 -0.24 10.69 -6.61
C GLY A 57 -0.35 12.20 -6.86
N GLN A 58 -0.03 12.99 -5.86
CA GLN A 58 -0.08 14.46 -5.93
C GLN A 58 1.19 15.07 -6.53
N HIS A 59 2.33 14.40 -6.36
CA HIS A 59 3.61 14.66 -7.02
C HIS A 59 4.25 13.31 -7.36
N CYS A 60 5.40 13.32 -8.05
CA CYS A 60 6.22 12.15 -8.39
C CYS A 60 5.47 10.84 -8.75
N ILE A 61 5.50 10.44 -10.02
CA ILE A 61 4.61 9.39 -10.57
C ILE A 61 3.14 9.79 -10.43
N THR A 62 2.68 10.69 -11.29
CA THR A 62 1.29 11.18 -11.29
C THR A 62 0.35 10.35 -12.16
N GLY A 63 0.85 9.26 -12.76
CA GLY A 63 0.07 8.40 -13.65
C GLY A 63 -1.05 7.67 -12.91
N ARG A 64 -2.30 8.12 -13.08
CA ARG A 64 -3.50 7.55 -12.43
C ARG A 64 -3.61 6.04 -12.60
N VAL A 65 -3.31 5.51 -13.78
CA VAL A 65 -3.33 4.06 -14.05
C VAL A 65 -2.32 3.34 -13.16
N ALA A 66 -1.08 3.81 -13.12
CA ALA A 66 0.00 3.18 -12.34
C ALA A 66 -0.31 3.17 -10.84
N VAL A 67 -0.77 4.31 -10.31
CA VAL A 67 -1.13 4.45 -8.89
C VAL A 67 -2.36 3.63 -8.53
N THR A 68 -3.39 3.62 -9.39
CA THR A 68 -4.58 2.79 -9.20
C THR A 68 -4.21 1.31 -9.20
N SER A 69 -3.38 0.86 -10.14
CA SER A 69 -2.89 -0.53 -10.15
C SER A 69 -2.15 -0.89 -8.87
N ALA A 70 -1.25 -0.03 -8.39
CA ALA A 70 -0.53 -0.26 -7.13
C ALA A 70 -1.47 -0.34 -5.93
N ALA A 71 -2.48 0.54 -5.85
CA ALA A 71 -3.49 0.50 -4.79
C ALA A 71 -4.34 -0.78 -4.83
N ILE A 72 -4.77 -1.22 -6.01
CA ILE A 72 -5.54 -2.46 -6.15
C ILE A 72 -4.70 -3.68 -5.77
N LEU A 73 -3.44 -3.76 -6.22
CA LEU A 73 -2.52 -4.84 -5.83
C LEU A 73 -2.30 -4.86 -4.32
N LEU A 74 -2.13 -3.68 -3.70
CA LEU A 74 -1.98 -3.56 -2.26
C LEU A 74 -3.24 -4.01 -1.49
N LEU A 75 -4.45 -3.66 -1.96
CA LEU A 75 -5.72 -4.14 -1.39
C LEU A 75 -5.88 -5.66 -1.49
N GLN A 76 -5.21 -6.29 -2.45
CA GLN A 76 -5.24 -7.73 -2.71
C GLN A 76 -4.00 -8.47 -2.19
N ALA A 77 -3.13 -7.80 -1.43
CA ALA A 77 -1.85 -8.38 -1.01
C ALA A 77 -2.01 -9.68 -0.19
N ASP A 78 -3.10 -9.85 0.55
CA ASP A 78 -3.44 -11.07 1.31
C ASP A 78 -4.12 -12.17 0.49
N ARG A 79 -4.47 -11.90 -0.77
CA ARG A 79 -5.07 -12.88 -1.68
C ARG A 79 -4.03 -13.61 -2.51
N ASP A 80 -2.80 -13.11 -2.53
CA ASP A 80 -1.71 -13.83 -3.16
C ASP A 80 -1.45 -15.11 -2.38
N ALA A 81 -1.29 -16.23 -3.07
CA ALA A 81 -1.02 -17.48 -2.39
C ALA A 81 0.35 -17.34 -1.74
N THR A 82 0.41 -17.21 -0.41
CA THR A 82 1.68 -17.26 0.31
C THR A 82 2.38 -18.54 -0.11
N LEU A 83 3.48 -18.38 -0.84
CA LEU A 83 4.45 -19.45 -1.02
C LEU A 83 5.10 -19.63 0.35
N ILE A 84 4.40 -20.29 1.27
CA ILE A 84 4.95 -20.68 2.57
C ILE A 84 6.21 -21.47 2.25
N PRO A 85 7.41 -20.98 2.59
CA PRO A 85 8.60 -21.79 2.47
C PRO A 85 8.39 -23.00 3.38
N ALA A 86 8.57 -24.21 2.86
CA ALA A 86 8.32 -25.47 3.57
C ALA A 86 8.99 -25.56 4.96
N SER A 87 9.97 -24.70 5.24
CA SER A 87 10.65 -24.56 6.53
C SER A 87 9.81 -23.95 7.66
N ALA A 88 8.67 -23.32 7.40
CA ALA A 88 7.82 -22.72 8.44
C ALA A 88 6.80 -23.70 9.06
N LYS A 89 6.67 -24.92 8.51
CA LYS A 89 5.86 -26.00 9.08
C LYS A 89 6.70 -26.88 10.02
N LYS A 90 7.16 -26.32 11.13
CA LYS A 90 7.71 -27.14 12.21
C LYS A 90 7.31 -26.54 13.56
N ASN A 91 6.27 -27.12 14.15
CA ASN A 91 6.05 -27.32 15.58
C ASN A 91 4.97 -28.39 15.73
#